data_AF-A0A350T1U3-F1
#
_entry.id   AF-A0A350T1U3-F1
#
_cell.length_a   1.000
_cell.length_b   1.000
_cell.length_c   1.000
_cell.angle_alpha   90.00
_cell.angle_beta   90.00
_cell.angle_gamma   90.00
#
_symmetry.space_group_name_H-M   'P 1'
#
loop_
_entity.id
_entity.type
_entity.pdbx_description
1 polymer ?
#
loop_
_entity_poly.entity_id
_entity_poly.type
_entity_poly.pdbx_seq_one_letter_code
_entity_poly.pdbx_strand_id
1 'polypeptide(L)' 'PALDIGVHIAHRLRYLAGEVATVSALTRTFEPRRVRRTGAPSSVVAETGADVDDAFFSLIEFANGAAGAGSVTSVSYI' A
#
# COMPACT_ATOMS: atom_id res chain seq x y z
N PRO A 1 2.17 -2.11 -2.78
CA PRO A 1 1.04 -1.18 -2.54
C PRO A 1 1.44 0.21 -2.04
N ALA A 2 2.13 0.33 -0.90
CA ALA A 2 2.47 1.65 -0.33
C ALA A 2 3.29 2.50 -1.33
N LEU A 3 4.35 1.93 -1.89
CA LEU A 3 5.13 2.63 -2.91
C LEU A 3 4.47 2.63 -4.29
N ASP A 4 3.83 1.52 -4.68
CA ASP A 4 3.28 1.34 -6.03
C ASP A 4 2.05 2.23 -6.31
N ILE A 5 1.10 2.28 -5.38
CA ILE A 5 -0.14 3.04 -5.51
C ILE A 5 -0.13 4.28 -4.61
N GLY A 6 0.43 4.15 -3.40
CA GLY A 6 0.40 5.22 -2.40
C GLY A 6 1.12 6.48 -2.86
N VAL A 7 2.20 6.38 -3.66
CA VAL A 7 2.89 7.58 -4.20
C VAL A 7 2.03 8.37 -5.17
N HIS A 8 1.20 7.70 -5.98
CA HIS A 8 0.27 8.37 -6.90
C HIS A 8 -0.83 9.11 -6.12
N ILE A 9 -1.30 8.52 -5.02
CA ILE A 9 -2.26 9.15 -4.11
C ILE A 9 -1.60 10.34 -3.40
N ALA A 10 -0.39 10.17 -2.86
CA ALA A 10 0.34 11.24 -2.17
C ALA A 10 0.64 12.43 -3.09
N HIS A 11 1.03 12.17 -4.34
CA HIS A 11 1.21 13.21 -5.34
C HIS A 11 -0.09 13.99 -5.61
N ARG A 12 -1.21 13.28 -5.77
CA ARG A 12 -2.53 13.91 -5.95
C ARG A 12 -2.95 14.72 -4.72
N LEU A 13 -2.72 14.21 -3.52
CA LEU A 13 -3.03 14.92 -2.28
C LEU A 13 -2.22 16.21 -2.17
N ARG A 14 -0.92 16.18 -2.49
CA ARG A 14 -0.10 17.41 -2.52
C ARG A 14 -0.59 18.42 -3.55
N TYR A 15 -0.96 17.95 -4.74
CA TYR A 15 -1.50 18.81 -5.79
C TYR A 15 -2.84 19.46 -5.41
N LEU A 16 -3.73 18.73 -4.74
CA LEU A 16 -5.09 19.18 -4.43
C LEU A 16 -5.22 19.90 -3.08
N ALA A 17 -4.53 19.42 -2.05
CA ALA A 17 -4.69 19.88 -0.66
C ALA A 17 -3.49 20.71 -0.16
N GLY A 18 -2.38 20.76 -0.91
CA GLY A 18 -1.18 21.51 -0.56
C GLY A 18 -0.08 20.66 0.09
N GLU A 19 0.95 21.32 0.62
CA GLU A 19 2.10 20.62 1.19
C GLU A 19 1.76 19.84 2.47
N VAL A 20 2.31 18.63 2.55
CA VAL A 20 2.14 17.74 3.71
C VAL A 20 3.06 18.20 4.83
N ALA A 21 2.52 18.40 6.02
CA ALA A 21 3.27 18.75 7.23
C ALA A 21 3.70 17.49 7.99
N THR A 22 2.76 16.58 8.26
CA THR A 22 3.02 15.35 9.02
C THR A 22 2.23 14.17 8.46
N VAL A 23 2.76 12.96 8.66
CA VAL A 23 2.08 11.70 8.32
C VAL A 23 2.27 10.73 9.46
N SER A 24 1.17 10.12 9.91
CA SER A 24 1.18 8.96 10.81
C SER A 24 0.58 7.77 10.07
N ALA A 25 1.30 6.66 9.98
CA ALA A 25 0.86 5.51 9.19
C ALA A 25 1.14 4.17 9.86
N LEU A 26 0.30 3.19 9.54
CA LEU A 26 0.47 1.78 9.85
C LEU A 26 0.60 1.01 8.54
N THR A 27 1.59 0.12 8.45
CA THR A 27 1.74 -0.78 7.32
C THR A 27 1.68 -2.24 7.77
N ARG A 28 1.25 -3.13 6.87
CA ARG A 28 1.12 -4.56 7.14
C ARG A 28 1.48 -5.35 5.90
N THR A 29 2.25 -6.42 6.09
CA THR A 29 2.36 -7.54 5.15
C THR A 29 1.41 -8.63 5.62
N PHE A 30 0.46 -9.00 4.77
CA PHE A 30 -0.54 -10.04 5.04
C PHE A 30 -0.16 -11.37 4.39
N GLU A 31 0.48 -11.33 3.22
CA GLU A 31 0.94 -12.50 2.47
C GLU A 31 2.47 -12.51 2.40
N PRO A 32 3.17 -12.94 3.47
CA PRO A 32 4.63 -12.94 3.51
C PRO A 32 5.26 -13.96 2.53
N ARG A 33 4.46 -14.88 1.98
CA ARG A 33 4.89 -15.82 0.96
C ARG A 33 3.85 -15.90 -0.14
N ARG A 34 4.26 -15.58 -1.37
CA ARG A 34 3.40 -15.60 -2.55
C ARG A 34 3.73 -16.80 -3.41
N VAL A 35 2.70 -17.46 -3.91
CA VAL A 35 2.85 -18.64 -4.78
C VAL A 35 2.47 -18.30 -6.23
N ARG A 36 3.35 -18.64 -7.16
CA ARG A 36 3.05 -18.57 -8.60
C ARG A 36 2.47 -19.90 -9.05
N ARG A 37 1.27 -19.87 -9.64
CA ARG A 37 0.60 -21.05 -10.23
C ARG A 37 0.51 -20.94 -11.75
N THR A 38 0.56 -22.06 -12.46
CA THR A 38 0.44 -22.11 -13.95
C THR A 38 -0.90 -22.63 -14.45
N GLY A 39 -1.83 -23.00 -13.56
CA GLY A 39 -3.21 -23.30 -13.94
C GLY A 39 -4.03 -23.92 -12.82
N ALA A 40 -3.67 -25.12 -12.37
CA ALA A 40 -4.39 -25.84 -11.30
C ALA A 40 -3.92 -25.41 -9.89
N PRO A 41 -4.74 -25.57 -8.83
CA PRO A 41 -4.34 -25.24 -7.45
C PRO A 41 -3.06 -25.95 -6.99
N SER A 42 -2.82 -27.17 -7.49
CA SER A 42 -1.62 -27.98 -7.23
C SER A 42 -0.40 -27.59 -8.08
N SER A 43 -0.55 -26.69 -9.06
CA SER A 43 0.53 -26.28 -9.96
C SER A 43 1.38 -25.15 -9.38
N VAL A 44 1.85 -25.30 -8.14
CA VAL A 44 2.80 -24.34 -7.56
C VAL A 44 4.13 -24.46 -8.31
N VAL A 45 4.50 -23.40 -9.03
CA VAL A 45 5.71 -23.34 -9.86
C VAL A 45 6.85 -22.59 -9.15
N ALA A 46 6.51 -21.63 -8.30
CA ALA A 46 7.48 -20.93 -7.48
C ALA A 46 6.81 -20.37 -6.23
N GLU A 47 7.58 -20.25 -5.15
CA GLU A 47 7.21 -19.55 -3.93
C GLU A 47 8.25 -18.46 -3.70
N THR A 48 7.77 -17.24 -3.44
CA THR A 48 8.63 -16.07 -3.25
C THR A 48 8.27 -15.41 -1.92
N GLY A 49 9.27 -15.14 -1.09
CA GLY A 49 9.11 -14.32 0.11
C GLY A 49 8.80 -12.88 -0.29
N ALA A 50 7.78 -12.30 0.33
CA ALA A 50 7.46 -10.88 0.20
C ALA A 50 8.00 -10.13 1.42
N ASP A 51 8.86 -9.14 1.16
CA ASP A 51 9.45 -8.22 2.13
C ASP A 51 8.87 -6.80 2.03
N VAL A 52 7.82 -6.63 1.22
CA VAL A 52 7.10 -5.38 1.01
C VAL A 52 5.73 -5.43 1.66
N ASP A 53 5.24 -4.29 2.12
CA ASP A 53 3.90 -4.17 2.68
C ASP A 53 2.83 -4.60 1.67
N ASP A 54 1.69 -5.09 2.15
CA ASP A 54 0.48 -5.35 1.36
C ASP A 54 -0.58 -4.26 1.56
N ALA A 55 -0.55 -3.59 2.71
CA ALA A 55 -1.44 -2.49 2.98
C ALA A 55 -0.81 -1.39 3.81
N PHE A 56 -1.38 -0.20 3.69
CA PHE A 56 -1.16 0.88 4.63
C PHE A 56 -2.47 1.60 4.97
N PHE A 57 -2.48 2.20 6.15
CA PHE A 57 -3.47 3.18 6.58
C PHE A 57 -2.71 4.39 7.13
N SER A 58 -3.06 5.61 6.71
CA SER A 58 -2.39 6.83 7.12
C SER A 58 -3.36 7.95 7.47
N LEU A 59 -2.94 8.77 8.42
CA LEU A 59 -3.48 10.09 8.74
C LEU A 59 -2.44 11.13 8.31
N ILE A 60 -2.91 12.22 7.70
CA ILE A 60 -2.07 13.23 7.05
C ILE A 60 -2.53 14.60 7.52
N GLU A 61 -1.59 15.43 7.98
CA GLU A 61 -1.82 16.84 8.25
C GLU A 61 -1.10 17.68 7.20
N PHE A 62 -1.77 18.73 6.72
CA PHE A 62 -1.23 19.65 5.72
C PHE A 62 -0.80 20.97 6.36
N ALA A 63 0.17 21.65 5.74
CA ALA A 63 0.72 22.90 6.26
C ALA A 63 -0.31 24.04 6.34
N ASN A 64 -1.42 23.95 5.59
CA ASN A 64 -2.53 24.90 5.63
C ASN A 64 -3.59 24.58 6.72
N GLY A 65 -3.36 23.56 7.55
CA GLY A 65 -4.28 23.14 8.60
C GLY A 65 -5.35 22.13 8.17
N ALA A 66 -5.37 21.71 6.90
CA ALA A 66 -6.23 20.62 6.47
C ALA A 66 -5.75 19.27 7.03
N ALA A 67 -6.67 18.31 7.16
CA ALA A 67 -6.40 16.95 7.58
C ALA A 67 -7.04 15.94 6.61
N GLY A 68 -6.40 14.79 6.46
CA GLY A 68 -6.89 13.72 5.58
C GLY A 68 -6.51 12.33 6.09
N ALA A 69 -7.14 11.32 5.50
CA ALA A 69 -6.81 9.91 5.71
C ALA A 69 -6.65 9.20 4.36
N GLY A 70 -5.78 8.20 4.31
CA GLY A 70 -5.53 7.40 3.12
C GLY A 70 -5.34 5.93 3.48
N SER A 71 -5.84 5.04 2.63
CA SER A 71 -5.60 3.61 2.80
C SER A 71 -5.52 2.91 1.46
N VAL A 72 -4.61 1.96 1.35
CA VAL A 72 -4.50 1.07 0.21
C VAL A 72 -4.23 -0.33 0.72
N THR A 73 -4.87 -1.31 0.10
CA THR A 73 -4.65 -2.73 0.35
C THR A 73 -4.52 -3.44 -0.98
N SER A 74 -3.51 -4.28 -1.12
CA SER A 74 -3.36 -5.24 -2.21
C SER A 74 -3.05 -6.60 -1.62
N VAL A 75 -4.08 -7.43 -1.48
CA VAL A 75 -3.92 -8.84 -1.14
C VAL A 75 -4.49 -9.62 -2.33
N SER A 76 -3.68 -10.49 -2.90
CA SER A 76 -4.14 -11.39 -3.95
C SER A 76 -4.90 -12.55 -3.30
N TYR A 77 -6.17 -12.71 -3.63
CA TYR A 77 -6.89 -13.92 -3.29
C TYR A 77 -6.45 -15.02 -4.27
N ILE A 78 -5.85 -16.08 -3.73
CA ILE A 78 -5.37 -17.25 -4.48
C ILE A 78 -6.49 -18.26 -4.73
#